data_AF-A0A4R4K4G0-F1
#
_entry.id   AF-A0A4R4K4G0-F1
#
_cell.length_a   1.000
_cell.length_b   1.000
_cell.length_c   1.000
_cell.angle_alpha   90.00
_cell.angle_beta   90.00
_cell.angle_gamma   90.00
#
_symmetry.space_group_name_H-M   'P 1'
#
loop_
_entity.id
_entity.type
_entity.pdbx_description
1 polymer ?
#
loop_
_entity_poly.entity_id
_entity_poly.type
_entity_poly.pdbx_seq_one_letter_code
_entity_poly.pdbx_strand_id
1 'polypeptide(L)' 'MCNCSGCDEPLGRARWRDGRKSCPSCSLSRGYHVFYEDDAFGMRNMGDGRRILQSYCHYCRGRGRIYHPAFTCNADTDTD' A
#
# COMPACT_ATOMS: atom_id res chain seq x y z
N MET A 1 8.39 16.53 -0.07
CA MET A 1 8.10 15.11 0.17
C MET A 1 6.82 15.05 1.01
N CYS A 2 5.81 14.28 0.61
CA CYS A 2 4.59 14.16 1.42
C CYS A 2 4.80 13.06 2.46
N ASN A 3 4.70 13.43 3.73
CA ASN A 3 4.82 12.52 4.86
C ASN A 3 3.43 12.07 5.33
N CYS A 4 3.36 10.89 5.95
CA CYS A 4 2.14 10.32 6.48
C CYS A 4 1.68 11.10 7.70
N SER A 5 0.43 11.55 7.72
CA SER A 5 -0.13 12.29 8.86
C SER A 5 -0.19 11.51 10.17
N GLY A 6 -0.12 10.16 10.12
CA GLY A 6 -0.20 9.31 11.31
C GLY A 6 1.13 8.76 11.84
N CYS A 7 2.21 8.81 11.05
CA CYS A 7 3.49 8.24 11.48
C CYS A 7 4.73 8.99 10.93
N ASP A 8 4.54 10.16 10.32
CA ASP A 8 5.56 11.05 9.74
C ASP A 8 6.48 10.46 8.66
N GLU A 9 6.28 9.20 8.29
CA GLU A 9 7.09 8.52 7.28
C GLU A 9 6.68 8.89 5.84
N PRO A 10 7.61 8.80 4.85
CA PRO A 10 7.35 9.27 3.49
C PRO A 10 6.34 8.40 2.74
N LEU A 11 5.24 9.01 2.26
CA LEU A 11 4.15 8.35 1.52
C LEU A 11 4.58 7.84 0.13
N GLY A 12 5.67 8.39 -0.41
CA GLY A 12 6.20 8.01 -1.72
C GLY A 12 6.86 6.63 -1.77
N ARG A 13 7.00 5.93 -0.64
CA ARG A 13 7.56 4.59 -0.57
C ARG A 13 6.54 3.59 -0.04
N ALA A 14 6.57 2.38 -0.59
CA ALA A 14 5.77 1.28 -0.10
C ALA A 14 6.32 0.84 1.26
N ARG A 15 5.43 0.57 2.21
CA ARG A 15 5.77 0.12 3.56
C ARG A 15 5.10 -1.20 3.83
N TRP A 16 5.72 -1.99 4.69
CA TRP A 16 5.16 -3.24 5.19
C TRP A 16 4.85 -3.07 6.66
N ARG A 17 3.65 -3.46 7.08
CA ARG A 17 3.21 -3.45 8.47
C ARG A 17 2.20 -4.57 8.66
N ASP A 18 2.43 -5.43 9.65
CA ASP A 18 1.59 -6.60 9.97
C ASP A 18 1.31 -7.50 8.76
N GLY A 19 2.34 -7.78 7.95
CA GLY A 19 2.23 -8.62 6.75
C GLY A 19 1.48 -7.99 5.58
N ARG A 20 1.03 -6.74 5.70
CA ARG A 20 0.34 -6.00 4.64
C ARG A 20 1.22 -4.92 4.07
N LYS A 21 0.97 -4.59 2.81
CA LYS A 21 1.76 -3.61 2.07
C LYS A 21 0.96 -2.34 1.79
N SER A 22 1.60 -1.18 1.93
CA SER A 22 1.01 0.10 1.54
C SER A 22 1.20 0.40 0.06
N CYS A 23 0.15 0.94 -0.57
CA CYS A 23 0.25 1.43 -1.94
C CYS A 23 0.73 2.89 -1.94
N PRO A 24 1.90 3.22 -2.53
CA PRO A 24 2.42 4.59 -2.50
C PRO A 24 1.49 5.60 -3.17
N SER A 25 0.85 5.21 -4.27
CA SER A 25 -0.06 6.09 -5.02
C SER A 25 -1.35 6.36 -4.24
N CYS A 26 -1.98 5.33 -3.65
CA CYS A 26 -3.13 5.52 -2.75
C CYS A 26 -2.75 6.37 -1.53
N SER A 27 -1.56 6.10 -0.98
CA SER A 27 -1.09 6.79 0.23
C SER A 27 -0.85 8.27 -0.04
N LEU A 28 -0.17 8.60 -1.14
CA LEU A 28 0.02 9.98 -1.59
C LEU A 28 -1.30 10.69 -1.88
N SER A 29 -2.26 10.01 -2.51
CA SER A 29 -3.56 10.59 -2.83
C SER A 29 -4.40 10.90 -1.59
N ARG A 30 -4.22 10.15 -0.49
CA ARG A 30 -4.99 10.34 0.75
C ARG A 30 -4.27 11.14 1.84
N GLY A 31 -2.94 11.27 1.76
CA GLY A 31 -2.13 11.96 2.77
C GLY A 31 -1.71 11.07 3.96
N TYR A 32 -2.01 9.78 3.92
CA TYR A 32 -1.65 8.80 4.96
C TYR A 32 -1.40 7.42 4.33
N HIS A 33 -0.66 6.54 5.00
CA HIS A 33 -0.41 5.20 4.47
C HIS A 33 -1.70 4.38 4.40
N VAL A 34 -1.94 3.81 3.22
CA VAL A 34 -3.08 2.93 2.95
C VAL A 34 -2.55 1.53 2.69
N PHE A 35 -2.82 0.61 3.62
CA PHE A 35 -2.35 -0.77 3.58
C PHE A 35 -3.40 -1.69 2.98
N TYR A 36 -2.95 -2.63 2.16
CA TYR A 36 -3.76 -3.64 1.52
C TYR A 36 -3.12 -5.02 1.68
N GLU A 37 -3.95 -6.05 1.56
CA GLU A 37 -3.48 -7.43 1.43
C GLU A 37 -2.67 -7.62 0.13
N ASP A 38 -1.80 -8.62 0.11
CA ASP A 38 -0.92 -8.91 -1.04
C ASP A 38 -1.71 -9.13 -2.35
N ASP A 39 -2.89 -9.73 -2.25
CA ASP A 39 -3.80 -9.93 -3.39
C ASP A 39 -4.22 -8.62 -4.08
N ALA A 40 -4.16 -7.49 -3.38
CA ALA A 40 -4.47 -6.19 -3.96
C ALA A 40 -3.38 -5.67 -4.90
N PHE A 41 -2.15 -6.18 -4.80
CA PHE A 41 -1.03 -5.82 -5.68
C PHE A 41 -0.87 -6.83 -6.81
N GLY A 42 -1.09 -8.10 -6.46
CA GLY A 42 -0.82 -9.23 -7.31
C GLY A 42 0.68 -9.48 -7.49
N MET A 43 0.99 -10.70 -7.88
CA MET A 43 2.37 -11.13 -8.12
C MET A 43 2.76 -10.91 -9.58
N ARG A 44 3.99 -10.48 -9.81
CA ARG A 44 4.62 -10.45 -11.14
C ARG A 44 5.61 -11.59 -11.24
N ASN A 45 5.53 -12.34 -12.34
CA ASN A 45 6.57 -13.27 -12.70
C ASN A 45 7.70 -12.49 -13.36
N MET A 46 8.92 -12.66 -12.88
CA MET A 46 10.11 -11.97 -13.39
C MET A 46 10.73 -12.69 -14.61
N GLY A 47 10.21 -13.86 -14.98
CA GLY A 47 10.68 -14.66 -16.13
C GLY A 47 11.79 -15.66 -15.79
N ASP A 48 12.38 -15.54 -14.60
CA ASP A 48 13.38 -16.42 -13.98
C ASP A 48 12.75 -17.40 -12.96
N GLY A 49 11.43 -17.58 -13.02
CA GLY A 49 10.66 -18.40 -12.07
C GLY A 49 10.34 -17.69 -10.74
N ARG A 50 10.95 -16.53 -10.46
CA ARG A 50 10.64 -15.76 -9.26
C ARG A 50 9.34 -14.97 -9.43
N ARG A 51 8.51 -15.01 -8.39
CA ARG A 51 7.28 -14.21 -8.29
C ARG A 51 7.49 -13.14 -7.23
N ILE A 52 7.38 -11.87 -7.59
CA ILE A 52 7.51 -10.77 -6.64
C ILE A 52 6.24 -9.92 -6.61
N LEU A 53 5.92 -9.41 -5.43
CA LEU A 53 4.77 -8.56 -5.23
C LEU A 53 4.95 -7.20 -5.92
N GLN A 54 3.91 -6.73 -6.59
CA GLN A 54 3.98 -5.48 -7.33
C GLN A 54 4.03 -4.25 -6.40
N SER A 55 4.64 -3.16 -6.86
CA SER A 55 4.84 -1.94 -6.04
C SER A 55 3.55 -1.17 -5.78
N TYR A 56 2.60 -1.23 -6.71
CA TYR A 56 1.33 -0.51 -6.67
C TYR A 56 0.17 -1.50 -6.74
N CYS A 57 -0.97 -1.13 -6.13
CA CYS A 57 -2.19 -1.95 -6.18
C CYS A 57 -2.75 -2.03 -7.61
N HIS A 58 -3.60 -3.02 -7.86
CA HIS A 58 -4.25 -3.26 -9.14
C HIS A 58 -4.97 -2.02 -9.68
N TYR A 59 -5.66 -1.28 -8.81
CA TYR A 59 -6.34 -0.04 -9.16
C TYR A 59 -5.36 1.01 -9.71
N CYS A 60 -4.31 1.35 -8.94
CA CYS A 60 -3.29 2.31 -9.35
C CYS A 60 -2.48 1.86 -10.58
N ARG A 61 -2.48 0.56 -10.89
CA ARG A 61 -1.87 -0.01 -12.10
C ARG A 61 -2.83 -0.06 -13.30
N GLY A 62 -4.03 0.50 -13.18
CA GLY A 62 -5.03 0.52 -14.27
C GLY A 62 -5.70 -0.83 -14.54
N ARG A 63 -5.64 -1.78 -13.61
CA ARG A 63 -6.27 -3.12 -13.77
C ARG A 63 -7.72 -3.18 -13.29
N GLY A 64 -8.34 -2.05 -12.93
CA GLY A 64 -9.78 -1.92 -12.65
C GLY A 64 -10.32 -2.65 -11.41
N ARG A 65 -9.53 -3.49 -10.74
CA ARG A 65 -9.93 -4.14 -9.49
C ARG A 65 -9.76 -3.20 -8.32
N ILE A 66 -10.87 -2.87 -7.67
CA ILE A 66 -10.91 -2.12 -6.42
C ILE A 66 -10.73 -3.11 -5.28
N TYR A 67 -9.80 -2.81 -4.38
CA TYR A 67 -9.57 -3.58 -3.17
C TYR A 67 -9.87 -2.67 -1.97
N HIS A 68 -10.47 -3.25 -0.94
CA HIS A 68 -10.67 -2.55 0.31
C HIS A 68 -9.35 -2.48 1.09
N PRO A 69 -8.97 -1.31 1.62
CA PRO A 69 -7.80 -1.20 2.47
C PRO A 69 -8.02 -2.02 3.74
N ALA A 70 -7.00 -2.76 4.15
CA ALA A 70 -7.02 -3.56 5.38
C ALA A 70 -6.97 -2.62 6.60
N PHE A 71 -6.07 -1.64 6.57
CA PHE A 71 -6.00 -0.56 7.55
C PHE A 71 -5.29 0.65 6.96
N THR A 72 -5.35 1.77 7.69
CA THR A 72 -4.73 3.03 7.28
C THR A 72 -4.10 3.69 8.49
N CYS A 73 -2.95 4.35 8.32
CA CYS A 73 -2.32 5.10 9.41
C CYS A 73 -3.17 6.24 9.98
N ASN A 74 -4.24 6.66 9.29
CA ASN A 74 -5.18 7.66 9.83
C ASN A 74 -6.28 7.05 10.72
N ALA A 75 -6.39 5.71 10.75
CA ALA A 75 -7.33 4.97 11.60
C ALA A 75 -6.65 4.37 12.84
N ASP A 76 -5.34 4.54 12.99
CA ASP A 76 -4.60 4.30 14.23
C ASP A 76 -4.67 5.56 15.13
N THR A 77 -5.87 6.03 15.47
CA THR A 77 -6.07 6.59 16.82
C THR A 77 -6.40 5.39 17.69
N ASP A 78 -5.39 4.58 17.99
CA ASP A 78 -5.49 3.62 19.07
C ASP A 78 -5.46 4.44 20.36
N THR A 79 -6.64 4.51 20.96
CA THR A 79 -6.89 4.99 22.31
C THR A 79 -6.06 4.16 23.28
N ASP A 80 -5.10 4.77 23.96
CA ASP A 80 -4.73 4.44 25.34
C ASP A 80 -4.45 5.74 26.11
#